data_AF-A0A2G9S4N6-F1
#
_entry.id   AF-A0A2G9S4N6-F1
#
_cell.length_a   1.000
_cell.length_b   1.000
_cell.length_c   1.000
_cell.angle_alpha   90.00
_cell.angle_beta   90.00
_cell.angle_gamma   90.00
#
_symmetry.space_group_name_H-M   'P 1'
#
loop_
_entity.id
_entity.type
_entity.pdbx_description
1 polymer ?
#
loop_
_entity_poly.entity_id
_entity_poly.type
_entity_poly.pdbx_seq_one_letter_code
_entity_poly.pdbx_strand_id
1 'polypeptide(L)'
;MVHSSRKGNILLRLQIKGNSAKVLSDLDEEFDGLYSVLDEMKESMTNRIKQEQAHKTQELQNQLSQCTNALESSEELLEFASRTMDIKEPEEFTKGHNGCSFSSIIETKSQ
;
A
#
# COMPACT_ATOMS: atom_id res chain seq x y z
N MET A 1 -56.99 -52.09 7.22
CA MET A 1 -55.51 -52.15 7.28
C MET A 1 -54.80 -51.59 6.03
N VAL A 2 -55.08 -52.05 4.81
CA VAL A 2 -54.32 -51.68 3.57
C VAL A 2 -54.29 -50.18 3.26
N HIS A 3 -55.37 -49.44 3.52
CA HIS A 3 -55.42 -47.99 3.29
C HIS A 3 -54.53 -47.19 4.26
N SER A 4 -54.33 -47.68 5.49
CA SER A 4 -53.46 -47.05 6.48
C SER A 4 -51.98 -47.21 6.11
N SER A 5 -51.61 -48.41 5.62
CA SER A 5 -50.25 -48.70 5.16
C SER A 5 -49.86 -47.94 3.88
N ARG A 6 -50.81 -47.72 2.96
CA ARG A 6 -50.60 -46.85 1.79
C ARG A 6 -50.35 -45.38 2.18
N LYS A 7 -51.10 -44.85 3.15
CA LYS A 7 -50.89 -43.49 3.67
C LYS A 7 -49.51 -43.32 4.32
N GLY A 8 -49.06 -44.30 5.12
CA GLY A 8 -47.73 -44.27 5.74
C GLY A 8 -46.58 -44.26 4.72
N ASN A 9 -46.69 -45.04 3.64
CA ASN A 9 -45.69 -45.04 2.56
C ASN A 9 -45.62 -43.72 1.79
N ILE A 10 -46.76 -43.06 1.57
CA ILE A 10 -46.80 -41.73 0.92
C ILE A 10 -46.15 -40.69 1.82
N LEU A 11 -46.43 -40.71 3.13
CA LEU A 11 -45.84 -39.78 4.09
C LEU A 11 -44.31 -39.91 4.14
N LEU A 12 -43.78 -41.14 4.20
CA LEU A 12 -42.34 -41.40 4.17
C LEU A 12 -41.68 -40.84 2.89
N ARG A 13 -42.32 -41.03 1.72
CA ARG A 13 -41.79 -40.49 0.46
C ARG A 13 -41.79 -38.96 0.43
N LEU A 14 -42.82 -38.32 0.97
CA LEU A 14 -42.88 -36.86 1.06
C LEU A 14 -41.82 -36.32 2.02
N GLN A 15 -41.60 -36.98 3.15
CA GLN A 15 -40.56 -36.61 4.11
C GLN A 15 -39.16 -36.71 3.51
N ILE A 16 -38.86 -37.78 2.77
CA ILE A 16 -37.57 -37.94 2.08
C ILE A 16 -37.35 -36.82 1.06
N LYS A 17 -38.36 -36.50 0.25
CA LYS A 17 -38.28 -35.40 -0.72
C LYS A 17 -38.08 -34.05 -0.04
N GLY A 18 -38.80 -33.79 1.05
CA GLY A 18 -38.66 -32.56 1.84
C GLY A 18 -37.27 -32.42 2.45
N ASN A 19 -36.72 -33.50 3.00
CA ASN A 19 -35.36 -33.50 3.56
C ASN A 19 -34.31 -33.25 2.46
N SER A 20 -34.44 -33.91 1.31
CA SER A 20 -33.52 -33.67 0.19
C SER A 20 -33.58 -32.22 -0.32
N ALA A 21 -34.77 -31.63 -0.41
CA ALA A 21 -34.93 -30.24 -0.83
C ALA A 21 -34.33 -29.26 0.19
N LYS A 22 -34.52 -29.55 1.49
CA LYS A 22 -33.90 -28.76 2.57
C LYS A 22 -32.38 -28.81 2.49
N VAL A 23 -31.78 -30.00 2.36
CA VAL A 23 -30.32 -30.15 2.27
C VAL A 23 -29.74 -29.39 1.07
N LEU A 24 -30.43 -29.40 -0.07
CA LEU A 24 -30.00 -28.62 -1.24
C LEU A 24 -30.08 -27.11 -0.98
N SER A 25 -31.18 -26.64 -0.38
CA SER A 25 -31.33 -25.22 -0.03
C SER A 25 -30.30 -24.75 0.99
N ASP A 26 -30.05 -25.55 2.03
CA ASP A 26 -29.03 -25.26 3.04
C ASP A 26 -27.64 -25.19 2.35
N LEU A 27 -27.35 -26.08 1.40
CA LEU A 27 -26.09 -26.09 0.68
C LEU A 27 -25.93 -24.87 -0.25
N ASP A 28 -26.99 -24.47 -0.95
CA ASP A 28 -26.99 -23.26 -1.79
C ASP A 28 -26.71 -22.01 -0.95
N GLU A 29 -27.33 -21.90 0.23
CA GLU A 29 -27.09 -20.79 1.17
C GLU A 29 -25.65 -20.76 1.67
N GLU A 30 -25.06 -21.91 2.00
CA GLU A 30 -23.65 -21.99 2.41
C GLU A 30 -22.70 -21.60 1.27
N PHE A 31 -23.01 -21.97 0.02
CA PHE A 31 -22.22 -21.54 -1.13
C PHE A 31 -22.29 -20.03 -1.34
N ASP A 32 -23.48 -19.43 -1.25
CA ASP A 32 -23.66 -17.98 -1.32
C ASP A 32 -22.85 -17.28 -0.21
N GLY A 33 -22.86 -17.83 1.01
CA GLY A 33 -22.03 -17.37 2.12
C GLY A 33 -20.53 -17.43 1.80
N LEU A 34 -20.05 -18.55 1.27
CA LEU A 34 -18.65 -18.71 0.85
C LEU A 34 -18.25 -17.72 -0.25
N TYR A 35 -19.13 -17.46 -1.22
CA TYR A 35 -18.89 -16.46 -2.27
C TYR A 35 -18.78 -15.06 -1.70
N SER A 36 -19.63 -14.68 -0.74
CA SER A 36 -19.55 -13.37 -0.07
C SER A 36 -18.20 -13.20 0.63
N VAL A 37 -17.77 -14.20 1.42
CA VAL A 37 -16.49 -14.15 2.12
C VAL A 37 -15.31 -14.03 1.14
N LEU A 38 -15.36 -14.77 0.02
CA LEU A 38 -14.32 -14.69 -1.00
C LEU A 38 -14.26 -13.31 -1.66
N ASP A 39 -15.41 -12.69 -1.93
CA ASP A 39 -15.45 -11.35 -2.54
C ASP A 39 -14.93 -10.27 -1.58
N GLU A 40 -15.33 -10.34 -0.31
CA GLU A 40 -14.81 -9.45 0.75
C GLU A 40 -13.29 -9.59 0.91
N MET A 41 -12.77 -10.82 0.93
CA MET A 41 -11.33 -11.08 1.02
C MET A 41 -10.59 -10.53 -0.20
N LYS A 42 -11.13 -10.75 -1.40
CA LYS A 42 -10.56 -10.24 -2.65
C LYS A 42 -10.52 -8.71 -2.65
N GLU A 43 -11.59 -8.05 -2.23
CA GLU A 43 -11.64 -6.59 -2.13
C GLU A 43 -10.62 -6.07 -1.12
N SER A 44 -10.58 -6.67 0.08
CA SER A 44 -9.63 -6.31 1.14
C SER A 44 -8.17 -6.44 0.68
N MET A 45 -7.81 -7.56 0.05
CA MET A 45 -6.46 -7.76 -0.49
C MET A 45 -6.14 -6.78 -1.62
N THR A 46 -7.10 -6.51 -2.51
CA THR A 46 -6.93 -5.53 -3.60
C THR A 46 -6.69 -4.13 -3.05
N ASN A 47 -7.42 -3.72 -2.02
CA ASN A 47 -7.26 -2.43 -1.38
C ASN A 47 -5.90 -2.31 -0.67
N ARG A 48 -5.46 -3.37 0.02
CA ARG A 48 -4.11 -3.43 0.62
C ARG A 48 -3.01 -3.28 -0.42
N ILE A 49 -3.11 -3.95 -1.57
CA ILE A 49 -2.14 -3.83 -2.66
C ILE A 49 -2.09 -2.39 -3.19
N LYS A 50 -3.25 -1.77 -3.44
CA LYS A 50 -3.33 -0.38 -3.93
C LYS A 50 -2.72 0.61 -2.92
N GLN A 51 -3.02 0.44 -1.64
CA GLN A 51 -2.48 1.28 -0.58
C GLN A 51 -0.97 1.13 -0.47
N GLU A 52 -0.45 -0.10 -0.46
CA GLU A 52 0.99 -0.37 -0.40
C GLU A 52 1.73 0.19 -1.61
N GLN A 53 1.14 0.06 -2.80
CA GLN A 53 1.69 0.64 -4.03
C GLN A 53 1.78 2.17 -3.92
N ALA A 54 0.71 2.84 -3.51
CA ALA A 54 0.69 4.30 -3.33
C ALA A 54 1.72 4.75 -2.28
N HIS A 55 1.76 4.06 -1.14
CA HIS A 55 2.74 4.33 -0.08
C HIS A 55 4.18 4.21 -0.58
N LYS A 56 4.51 3.10 -1.26
CA LYS A 56 5.86 2.87 -1.79
C LYS A 56 6.26 3.88 -2.87
N THR A 57 5.33 4.27 -3.74
CA THR A 57 5.58 5.33 -4.73
C THR A 57 5.87 6.66 -4.07
N GLN A 58 5.09 7.04 -3.05
CA GLN A 58 5.32 8.29 -2.32
C GLN A 58 6.68 8.27 -1.60
N GLU A 59 7.01 7.16 -0.95
CA GLU A 59 8.29 7.01 -0.25
C GLU A 59 9.49 7.12 -1.21
N LEU A 60 9.41 6.48 -2.39
CA LEU A 60 10.44 6.61 -3.41
C LEU A 60 10.58 8.05 -3.95
N GLN A 61 9.46 8.77 -4.12
CA GLN A 61 9.49 10.17 -4.53
C GLN A 61 10.12 11.06 -3.47
N ASN A 62 9.83 10.81 -2.19
CA ASN A 62 10.44 11.54 -1.07
C ASN A 62 11.96 11.31 -1.05
N GLN A 63 12.41 10.06 -1.17
CA GLN A 63 13.83 9.72 -1.21
C GLN A 63 14.54 10.35 -2.42
N LEU A 64 13.91 10.33 -3.60
CA LEU A 64 14.46 10.96 -4.79
C LEU A 64 14.64 12.47 -4.60
N SER A 65 13.61 13.15 -4.06
CA SER A 65 13.68 14.58 -3.73
C SER A 65 14.82 14.90 -2.77
N GLN A 66 14.95 14.12 -1.69
CA GLN A 66 16.05 14.29 -0.72
C GLN A 66 17.43 14.09 -1.35
N CYS A 67 17.59 13.05 -2.18
CA CYS A 67 18.84 12.80 -2.89
C CYS A 67 19.18 13.91 -3.88
N THR A 68 18.19 14.43 -4.61
CA THR A 68 18.37 15.56 -5.53
C THR A 68 18.84 16.80 -4.78
N ASN A 69 18.17 17.16 -3.67
CA ASN A 69 18.56 18.33 -2.87
C ASN A 69 19.97 18.18 -2.26
N ALA A 70 20.32 16.98 -1.80
CA ALA A 70 21.66 16.71 -1.26
C ALA A 70 22.75 16.78 -2.35
N LEU A 71 22.44 16.32 -3.57
CA LEU A 71 23.34 16.42 -4.71
C LEU A 71 23.55 17.88 -5.12
N GLU A 72 22.47 18.66 -5.24
CA GLU A 72 22.53 20.10 -5.56
C GLU A 72 23.38 20.86 -4.53
N SER A 73 23.13 20.64 -3.24
CA SER A 73 23.96 21.20 -2.15
C SER A 73 25.44 20.80 -2.25
N SER A 74 25.73 19.57 -2.68
CA SER A 74 27.10 19.11 -2.89
C SER A 74 27.76 19.77 -4.11
N GLU A 75 27.00 20.01 -5.17
CA GLU A 75 27.45 20.73 -6.37
C GLU A 75 27.75 22.20 -6.05
N GLU A 76 26.88 22.87 -5.31
CA GLU A 76 27.11 24.24 -4.83
C GLU A 76 28.39 24.32 -3.97
N LEU A 77 28.59 23.36 -3.07
CA LEU A 77 29.78 23.30 -2.23
C LEU A 77 31.06 23.08 -3.06
N LEU A 78 31.00 22.21 -4.06
CA LEU A 78 32.13 21.94 -4.95
C LEU A 78 32.46 23.17 -5.79
N GLU A 79 31.45 23.85 -6.32
CA GLU A 79 31.64 25.08 -7.08
C GLU A 79 32.26 26.18 -6.21
N PHE A 80 31.77 26.34 -4.97
CA PHE A 80 32.35 27.26 -4.00
C PHE A 80 33.82 26.94 -3.71
N ALA A 81 34.16 25.67 -3.45
CA ALA A 81 35.53 25.25 -3.21
C ALA A 81 36.43 25.52 -4.43
N SER A 82 35.94 25.26 -5.64
CA SER A 82 36.65 25.55 -6.89
C SER A 82 36.92 27.04 -7.06
N ARG A 83 35.91 27.90 -6.86
CA ARG A 83 36.08 29.36 -6.93
C ARG A 83 37.07 29.85 -5.88
N THR A 84 37.03 29.29 -4.67
CA THR A 84 37.92 29.64 -3.56
C THR A 84 39.38 29.32 -3.86
N MET A 85 39.66 28.18 -4.52
CA MET A 85 41.03 27.80 -4.91
C MET A 85 41.63 28.70 -6.01
N ASP A 86 40.81 29.35 -6.83
CA ASP A 86 41.27 30.23 -7.92
C ASP A 86 41.53 31.68 -7.45
N ILE A 87 41.26 31.98 -6.17
CA ILE A 87 41.51 33.30 -5.58
C ILE A 87 43.02 33.53 -5.44
N LYS A 88 43.54 34.56 -6.12
CA LYS A 88 44.97 34.92 -6.12
C LYS A 88 45.32 36.03 -5.13
N GLU A 89 44.35 36.84 -4.73
CA GLU A 89 44.54 37.90 -3.73
C GLU A 89 43.98 37.51 -2.34
N PRO A 90 44.78 37.60 -1.26
CA PRO A 90 44.36 37.22 0.09
C PRO A 90 43.15 38.03 0.62
N GLU A 91 42.98 39.27 0.17
CA GLU A 91 41.86 40.14 0.59
C GLU A 91 40.51 39.65 0.04
N GLU A 92 40.49 39.06 -1.16
CA GLU A 92 39.28 38.48 -1.77
C GLU A 92 38.86 37.17 -1.09
N PHE A 93 39.80 36.39 -0.57
CA PHE A 93 39.54 35.16 0.18
C PHE A 93 38.70 35.42 1.43
N THR A 94 39.03 36.50 2.17
CA THR A 94 38.29 36.90 3.37
C THR A 94 36.89 37.43 3.09
N LYS A 95 36.62 37.95 1.87
CA LYS A 95 35.27 38.33 1.42
C LYS A 95 34.43 37.11 0.99
N GLY A 96 35.02 36.13 0.32
CA GLY A 96 34.33 34.90 -0.11
C GLY A 96 33.79 34.07 1.07
N HIS A 97 34.49 34.07 2.20
CA HIS A 97 34.09 33.38 3.42
C HIS A 97 32.79 33.94 4.06
N ASN A 98 32.47 35.22 3.83
CA ASN A 98 31.33 35.88 4.46
C ASN A 98 30.02 35.74 3.66
N GLY A 99 30.08 35.18 2.44
CA GLY A 99 28.92 35.02 1.53
C GLY A 99 28.26 33.64 1.58
N CYS A 100 28.98 32.59 1.97
CA CYS A 100 28.45 31.23 2.09
C CYS A 100 28.40 30.83 3.57
N SER A 101 27.25 31.04 4.21
CA SER A 101 27.00 30.45 5.52
C SER A 101 26.88 28.93 5.34
N PHE A 102 27.90 28.18 5.74
CA PHE A 102 27.92 26.71 5.77
C PHE A 102 26.69 26.08 6.48
N SER A 103 25.95 26.88 7.25
CA SER A 103 24.71 26.50 7.93
C SER A 103 23.62 25.97 6.99
N SER A 104 23.49 26.48 5.75
CA SER A 104 22.40 26.09 4.84
C SER A 104 22.59 24.71 4.19
N ILE A 105 23.83 24.18 4.18
CA ILE A 105 24.19 22.94 3.47
C ILE A 105 23.85 21.68 4.28
N ILE A 106 23.72 21.78 5.61
CA ILE A 106 23.55 20.63 6.53
C ILE A 106 22.11 20.43 7.03
N GLU A 107 21.20 21.39 6.82
CA GLU A 107 19.87 21.39 7.46
C GLU A 107 18.82 20.41 6.87
N THR A 108 19.11 19.66 5.81
CA THR A 108 18.16 18.69 5.20
C THR A 108 17.95 17.40 5.99
N LYS A 109 18.28 17.36 7.29
CA LYS A 109 18.02 16.22 8.19
C LYS A 109 17.05 16.48 9.34
N SER A 110 16.36 17.62 9.40
CA SER A 110 15.46 17.90 10.52
C SER A 110 14.09 18.46 10.08
N GLN A 111 13.31 17.66 9.37
CA GLN A 111 11.85 17.77 9.44
C GLN A 111 11.17 16.42 9.15
#